data_AF-A0A2S3WFG1-F1
#
_entry.id   AF-A0A2S3WFG1-F1
#
_cell.length_a   1.000
_cell.length_b   1.000
_cell.length_c   1.000
_cell.angle_alpha   90.00
_cell.angle_beta   90.00
_cell.angle_gamma   90.00
#
_symmetry.space_group_name_H-M   'P 1'
#
loop_
_entity.id
_entity.type
_entity.pdbx_description
1 polymer ?
#
loop_
_entity_poly.entity_id
_entity_poly.type
_entity_poly.pdbx_seq_one_letter_code
_entity_poly.pdbx_strand_id
1 'polypeptide(L)' 'MITLTDINRRQLFLAPTAIARVQEAGTSSQWHGVCAIVHTFDGQVLEVRERAADISRQVGMRREE' A
#
# COMPACT_ATOMS: atom_id res chain seq x y z
N MET A 1 -10.68 8.01 3.29
CA MET A 1 -10.78 6.64 2.75
C MET A 1 -9.84 6.53 1.58
N ILE A 2 -9.03 5.47 1.51
CA ILE A 2 -8.10 5.21 0.41
C ILE A 2 -8.56 3.94 -0.32
N THR A 3 -8.42 3.96 -1.64
CA THR A 3 -8.73 2.82 -2.50
C THR A 3 -7.43 2.29 -3.08
N LEU A 4 -7.15 1.00 -2.86
CA LEU A 4 -5.98 0.31 -3.39
C LEU A 4 -6.41 -0.87 -4.25
N THR A 5 -5.54 -1.32 -5.13
CA THR A 5 -5.81 -2.44 -6.03
C THR A 5 -4.92 -3.61 -5.63
N ASP A 6 -5.55 -4.72 -5.25
CA ASP A 6 -4.84 -5.98 -4.98
C ASP A 6 -4.25 -6.60 -6.27
N ILE A 7 -3.35 -7.56 -6.11
CA ILE A 7 -2.75 -8.34 -7.21
C ILE A 7 -3.81 -8.98 -8.13
N ASN A 8 -4.97 -9.36 -7.58
CA ASN A 8 -6.09 -9.95 -8.31
C ASN A 8 -6.99 -8.89 -8.97
N ARG A 9 -6.56 -7.63 -9.04
CA ARG A 9 -7.32 -6.47 -9.56
C ARG A 9 -8.63 -6.20 -8.81
N ARG A 10 -8.71 -6.63 -7.56
CA ARG A 10 -9.84 -6.31 -6.67
C ARG A 10 -9.57 -4.97 -6.00
N GLN A 11 -10.63 -4.18 -5.85
CA GLN A 11 -10.54 -2.92 -5.11
C GLN A 11 -10.60 -3.20 -3.61
N LEU A 12 -9.63 -2.66 -2.89
CA LEU A 12 -9.52 -2.66 -1.44
C LEU A 12 -9.85 -1.27 -0.94
N PHE A 13 -10.77 -1.21 0.01
CA PHE A 13 -11.30 0.03 0.56
C PHE A 13 -10.89 0.14 2.02
N LEU A 14 -9.97 1.07 2.31
CA LEU A 14 -9.32 1.16 3.62
C LEU A 14 -9.54 2.54 4.26
N ALA A 15 -9.68 2.54 5.58
CA ALA A 15 -9.48 3.76 6.35
C ALA A 15 -7.98 4.11 6.29
N PRO A 16 -7.59 5.37 5.98
CA PRO A 16 -6.19 5.77 5.96
C PRO A 16 -5.48 5.49 7.29
N THR A 17 -6.20 5.66 8.40
CA THR A 17 -5.72 5.38 9.77
C THR A 17 -5.56 3.91 10.08
N ALA A 18 -6.10 2.99 9.26
CA ALA A 18 -5.88 1.54 9.42
C ALA A 18 -4.52 1.10 8.86
N ILE A 19 -3.88 1.92 8.01
CA ILE A 19 -2.58 1.61 7.42
C ILE A 19 -1.49 1.93 8.44
N ALA A 20 -0.80 0.89 8.91
CA ALA A 20 0.28 1.00 9.88
C ALA A 20 1.63 1.25 9.21
N ARG A 21 1.86 0.65 8.03
CA ARG A 21 3.12 0.76 7.29
C ARG A 21 2.88 0.56 5.80
N VAL A 22 3.63 1.32 4.99
CA VAL A 22 3.73 1.13 3.54
C VAL A 22 5.19 0.84 3.21
N GLN A 23 5.45 -0.20 2.45
CA GLN A 23 6.78 -0.59 1.99
C GLN A 23 6.79 -0.76 0.47
N GLU A 24 7.86 -0.33 -0.19
CA GLU A 24 8.06 -0.64 -1.61
C GLU A 24 8.32 -2.13 -1.80
N ALA A 25 7.63 -2.74 -2.76
CA ALA A 25 7.85 -4.14 -3.08
C ALA A 25 9.22 -4.32 -3.76
N GLY A 26 9.87 -5.48 -3.55
CA GLY A 26 11.13 -5.79 -4.22
C GLY A 26 10.98 -5.83 -5.75
N THR A 27 12.09 -5.61 -6.47
CA THR A 27 12.09 -5.50 -7.94
C THR A 27 11.41 -6.69 -8.63
N SER A 28 11.66 -7.92 -8.18
CA SER A 28 11.02 -9.11 -8.76
C SER A 28 9.49 -9.09 -8.61
N SER A 29 8.97 -8.67 -7.46
CA SER A 29 7.52 -8.55 -7.23
C SER A 29 6.89 -7.46 -8.09
N GLN A 30 7.61 -6.37 -8.34
CA GLN A 30 7.17 -5.29 -9.23
C GLN A 30 6.99 -5.76 -10.67
N TRP A 31 7.83 -6.70 -11.15
CA TRP A 31 7.67 -7.31 -12.48
C TRP A 31 6.36 -8.09 -12.61
N HIS A 32 5.85 -8.62 -11.50
CA HIS A 32 4.55 -9.29 -11.44
C HIS A 32 3.39 -8.34 -11.12
N GLY A 33 3.65 -7.03 -11.05
CA GLY A 33 2.65 -5.99 -10.86
C GLY A 33 2.35 -5.64 -9.41
N VAL A 34 3.11 -6.16 -8.44
CA VAL A 34 3.04 -5.76 -7.02
C VAL A 34 4.02 -4.63 -6.79
N CYS A 35 3.53 -3.41 -6.61
CA CYS A 35 4.36 -2.22 -6.46
C CYS A 35 4.63 -1.85 -5.00
N ALA A 36 3.74 -2.23 -4.09
CA ALA A 36 3.90 -1.96 -2.65
C ALA A 36 3.30 -3.07 -1.80
N ILE A 37 3.78 -3.13 -0.55
CA ILE A 37 3.27 -3.97 0.51
C ILE A 37 2.71 -3.05 1.61
N VAL A 38 1.42 -3.20 1.90
CA VAL A 38 0.71 -2.42 2.91
C VAL A 38 0.43 -3.31 4.12
N HIS A 39 0.87 -2.88 5.30
CA HIS A 39 0.53 -3.52 6.56
C HIS A 39 -0.53 -2.70 7.29
N THR A 40 -1.56 -3.36 7.76
CA THR A 40 -2.62 -2.74 8.55
C THR A 40 -2.46 -3.03 10.05
N PHE A 41 -3.10 -2.23 10.90
CA PHE A 41 -3.03 -2.39 12.36
C PHE A 41 -3.65 -3.68 12.89
N ASP A 42 -4.59 -4.29 12.15
CA ASP A 42 -5.17 -5.60 12.44
C ASP A 42 -4.29 -6.77 11.96
N GLY A 43 -3.09 -6.49 11.45
CA GLY A 43 -2.09 -7.49 11.09
C GLY A 43 -2.22 -8.04 9.67
N GLN A 44 -3.09 -7.48 8.82
CA GLN A 44 -3.17 -7.88 7.42
C GLN A 44 -1.97 -7.35 6.65
N VAL A 45 -1.57 -8.13 5.64
CA VAL A 45 -0.54 -7.77 4.66
C VAL A 45 -1.20 -7.79 3.29
N LEU A 46 -1.16 -6.65 2.62
CA LEU A 46 -1.81 -6.42 1.33
C LEU A 46 -0.73 -6.14 0.28
N GLU A 47 -0.70 -6.96 -0.75
CA GLU A 47 0.14 -6.75 -1.93
C GLU A 47 -0.65 -5.91 -2.94
N VAL A 48 -0.18 -4.70 -3.22
CA VAL A 48 -0.95 -3.73 -3.99
C VAL A 48 -0.19 -3.22 -5.21
N ARG A 49 -0.95 -2.76 -6.20
CA ARG A 49 -0.41 -2.35 -7.51
C ARG A 49 -0.03 -0.86 -7.54
N GLU A 50 -0.48 -0.07 -6.56
CA GLU A 50 -0.09 1.32 -6.37
C GLU A 50 1.35 1.43 -5.86
N ARG A 51 2.04 2.51 -6.24
CA ARG A 51 3.40 2.78 -5.77
C ARG A 51 3.37 3.21 -4.31
N ALA A 52 4.35 2.74 -3.52
CA ALA A 52 4.45 3.07 -2.11
C ALA A 52 4.46 4.59 -1.84
N ALA A 53 5.13 5.37 -2.70
CA ALA A 53 5.18 6.83 -2.60
C ALA A 53 3.82 7.52 -2.82
N ASP A 54 2.98 6.99 -3.71
CA ASP A 54 1.65 7.54 -3.95
C ASP A 54 0.72 7.24 -2.77
N ILE A 55 0.79 6.02 -2.23
CA ILE A 55 0.03 5.62 -1.04
C ILE A 55 0.44 6.49 0.15
N SER A 56 1.75 6.61 0.44
CA SER A 56 2.25 7.39 1.59
C SER A 56 1.86 8.86 1.50
N ARG A 57 1.86 9.45 0.30
CA ARG A 57 1.37 10.80 0.06
C ARG A 57 -0.13 10.93 0.34
N GLN A 58 -0.94 9.97 -0.10
CA GLN A 58 -2.39 9.99 0.12
C GLN A 58 -2.78 9.82 1.58
N VAL A 59 -2.03 9.02 2.34
CA VAL A 59 -2.30 8.80 3.78
C VAL A 59 -1.54 9.74 4.71
N GLY A 60 -0.80 10.70 4.16
CA GLY A 60 -0.11 11.74 4.95
C GLY A 60 1.08 11.23 5.76
N MET A 61 1.70 10.10 5.38
CA MET A 61 2.87 9.51 6.07
C MET A 61 4.18 10.27 5.80
N ARG A 62 4.15 11.60 5.71
CA ARG A 62 5.36 12.40 5.46
C ARG A 62 6.36 12.22 6.62
N ARG A 63 7.65 12.13 6.30
CA ARG A 63 8.69 12.45 7.29
C ARG A 63 8.51 13.92 7.66
N GLU A 64 8.44 14.22 8.95
CA GLU A 64 8.79 15.56 9.43
C GLU A 64 10.26 15.80 9.04
N GLU A 65 10.51 16.89 8.31
CA GLU A 65 11.86 17.32 7.93
C GLU A 65 12.56 18.01 9.10
#